data_AF-A0A5B0DL36-F1
#
_entry.id   AF-A0A5B0DL36-F1
#
_cell.length_a   1.000
_cell.length_b   1.000
_cell.length_c   1.000
_cell.angle_alpha   90.00
_cell.angle_beta   90.00
_cell.angle_gamma   90.00
#
_symmetry.space_group_name_H-M   'P 1'
#
loop_
_entity.id
_entity.type
_entity.pdbx_description
1 polymer ?
#
loop_
_entity_poly.entity_id
_entity_poly.type
_entity_poly.pdbx_seq_one_letter_code
_entity_poly.pdbx_strand_id
1 'polypeptide(L)'
;MKFIVRTMVLLLIVNSLLIYMHYYQAEGANGHELDIATFTQEIEVVNRPEGLHIRQHFSGLSNVRHEIVWPKDSINRSCYLVDATSCNRLDENSIAFLEGENDRQSISYVIPKEGLMKQTALYREPFAGLHGSSASYTLFHMTDETGIGGLWVNGLKRVGAKKMTNINYALFRGEGEVKDLYWQRTNLPVLYAGDRLSVYGAGSNTAGLEEVDSALKAIDANHSTIVVDATNPSVNATRFIVSKNADVDKVSDRFLRGSMYARFTIPEKERMTAELVASILGGKPIGMEKSRKAYKMLTESITVEELKQFKKMLNDSSGQEVNASVLDSLAGEVTGFKTSYFTKNIYDATAFHPFLIEDPRETKFEGASTTGVQLILKDGKTLYPAKKILNLAGYTIKSNDRSIYIENGTRKFRFPKKELFYVYNEKKYDVVTMPFEILEGDLYFEESWFKRLFLLSIEKTANTIDIVRMSALIEEVDK
;
A
#
# COMPACT_ATOMS: atom_id res chain seq x y z
N MET A 1 32.49 51.22 -4.92
CA MET A 1 31.10 51.35 -4.42
C MET A 1 30.04 51.22 -5.53
N LYS A 2 30.09 52.01 -6.62
CA LYS A 2 29.12 51.92 -7.74
C LYS A 2 29.03 50.54 -8.43
N PHE A 3 30.14 49.81 -8.52
CA PHE A 3 30.16 48.46 -9.12
C PHE A 3 29.43 47.43 -8.23
N ILE A 4 29.74 47.41 -6.94
CA ILE A 4 29.10 46.50 -5.95
C ILE A 4 27.58 46.73 -5.90
N VAL A 5 27.13 47.98 -5.94
CA VAL A 5 25.70 48.32 -5.97
C VAL A 5 25.03 47.81 -7.25
N ARG A 6 25.68 47.94 -8.42
CA ARG A 6 25.16 47.40 -9.69
C ARG A 6 25.06 45.88 -9.69
N THR A 7 26.06 45.18 -9.17
CA THR A 7 26.05 43.72 -9.06
C THR A 7 24.97 43.22 -8.11
N MET A 8 24.77 43.93 -6.99
CA MET A 8 23.75 43.58 -6.00
C MET A 8 22.33 43.79 -6.54
N VAL A 9 22.09 44.87 -7.30
CA VAL A 9 20.80 45.11 -7.98
C VAL A 9 20.53 44.05 -9.04
N LEU A 10 21.54 43.66 -9.83
CA LEU A 10 21.39 42.61 -10.84
C LEU A 10 21.03 41.26 -10.21
N LEU A 11 21.70 40.88 -9.12
CA LEU A 11 21.40 39.67 -8.35
C LEU A 11 19.98 39.69 -7.79
N LEU A 12 19.51 40.84 -7.32
CA LEU A 12 18.16 41.00 -6.79
C LEU A 12 17.11 40.81 -7.90
N ILE A 13 17.36 41.34 -9.09
CA ILE A 13 16.49 41.16 -10.26
C ILE A 13 16.45 39.68 -10.68
N VAL A 14 17.61 39.02 -10.79
CA VAL A 14 17.68 37.60 -11.20
C VAL A 14 17.00 36.70 -10.17
N ASN A 15 17.23 36.91 -8.87
CA ASN A 15 16.56 36.14 -7.83
C ASN A 15 15.06 36.40 -7.81
N SER A 16 14.62 37.65 -8.04
CA SER A 16 13.19 37.98 -8.12
C SER A 16 12.52 37.31 -9.31
N LEU A 17 13.21 37.24 -10.46
CA LEU A 17 12.73 36.50 -11.64
C LEU A 17 12.66 34.99 -11.42
N LEU A 18 13.65 34.42 -10.72
CA LEU A 18 13.65 33.00 -10.37
C LEU A 18 12.54 32.66 -9.37
N ILE A 19 12.32 33.52 -8.36
CA ILE A 19 11.22 33.38 -7.41
C ILE A 19 9.88 33.53 -8.13
N TYR A 20 9.76 34.48 -9.06
CA TYR A 20 8.55 34.67 -9.87
C TYR A 20 8.26 33.47 -10.76
N MET A 21 9.27 32.89 -11.43
CA MET A 21 9.09 31.65 -12.20
C MET A 21 8.70 30.47 -11.31
N HIS A 22 9.31 30.33 -10.12
CA HIS A 22 8.92 29.29 -9.17
C HIS A 22 7.51 29.50 -8.64
N TYR A 23 7.12 30.75 -8.36
CA TYR A 23 5.79 31.10 -7.90
C TYR A 23 4.74 30.88 -8.98
N TYR A 24 5.03 31.20 -10.26
CA TYR A 24 4.12 30.93 -11.37
C TYR A 24 3.98 29.42 -11.66
N GLN A 25 5.07 28.64 -11.52
CA GLN A 25 4.99 27.18 -11.51
C GLN A 25 4.20 26.64 -10.31
N ALA A 26 4.26 27.29 -9.15
CA ALA A 26 3.53 26.90 -7.94
C ALA A 26 2.05 27.32 -7.96
N GLU A 27 1.71 28.46 -8.56
CA GLU A 27 0.31 28.87 -8.78
C GLU A 27 -0.37 27.99 -9.85
N GLY A 28 0.38 27.53 -10.86
CA GLY A 28 -0.06 26.44 -11.73
C GLY A 28 -0.24 25.08 -11.02
N ALA A 29 0.27 24.94 -9.78
CA ALA A 29 0.19 23.74 -8.95
C ALA A 29 -0.83 23.84 -7.81
N ASN A 30 -1.54 24.96 -7.67
CA ASN A 30 -2.56 25.13 -6.64
C ASN A 30 -3.97 24.91 -7.21
N GLY A 31 -4.54 23.73 -6.93
CA GLY A 31 -5.96 23.67 -6.57
C GLY A 31 -6.95 23.16 -7.62
N HIS A 32 -6.55 22.31 -8.56
CA HIS A 32 -7.45 21.32 -9.12
C HIS A 32 -6.78 19.95 -8.98
N GLU A 33 -7.52 18.93 -8.54
CA GLU A 33 -7.14 17.54 -8.79
C GLU A 33 -6.63 17.48 -10.23
N LEU A 34 -5.35 17.14 -10.43
CA LEU A 34 -4.85 16.79 -11.75
C LEU A 34 -5.56 15.49 -12.11
N ASP A 35 -6.77 15.61 -12.65
CA ASP A 35 -7.39 14.55 -13.42
C ASP A 35 -6.39 14.26 -14.54
N ILE A 36 -5.57 13.23 -14.34
CA ILE A 36 -4.56 12.81 -15.31
C ILE A 36 -5.36 12.51 -16.57
N ALA A 37 -5.18 13.33 -17.61
CA ALA A 37 -5.91 13.13 -18.85
C ALA A 37 -5.64 11.71 -19.37
N THR A 38 -6.71 10.96 -19.65
CA THR A 38 -6.59 9.57 -20.08
C THR A 38 -6.81 9.44 -21.57
N PHE A 39 -6.12 8.48 -22.18
CA PHE A 39 -6.28 8.14 -23.59
C PHE A 39 -6.19 6.63 -23.78
N THR A 40 -6.64 6.14 -24.93
CA THR A 40 -6.39 4.76 -25.36
C THR A 40 -5.26 4.73 -26.38
N GLN A 41 -4.49 3.65 -26.39
CA GLN A 41 -3.39 3.50 -27.34
C GLN A 41 -3.35 2.14 -28.02
N GLU A 42 -2.86 2.16 -29.25
CA GLU A 42 -2.47 0.98 -30.01
C GLU A 42 -0.99 1.10 -30.37
N ILE A 43 -0.22 0.07 -30.06
CA ILE A 43 1.23 0.02 -30.29
C ILE A 43 1.52 -1.14 -31.24
N GLU A 44 2.07 -0.83 -32.40
CA GLU A 44 2.61 -1.83 -33.33
C GLU A 44 4.12 -1.84 -33.25
N VAL A 45 4.69 -3.02 -32.98
CA VAL A 45 6.13 -3.23 -32.97
C VAL A 45 6.48 -4.28 -34.01
N VAL A 46 7.35 -3.91 -34.95
CA VAL A 46 7.93 -4.81 -35.94
C VAL A 46 9.43 -4.98 -35.66
N ASN A 47 9.82 -6.16 -35.22
CA ASN A 47 11.21 -6.52 -34.99
C ASN A 47 11.89 -6.91 -36.32
N ARG A 48 12.92 -6.16 -36.70
CA ARG A 48 13.76 -6.36 -37.90
C ARG A 48 15.24 -6.35 -37.54
N PRO A 49 16.17 -6.87 -38.35
CA PRO A 49 17.60 -6.94 -37.99
C PRO A 49 18.23 -5.63 -37.49
N GLU A 50 17.81 -4.49 -38.00
CA GLU A 50 18.32 -3.15 -37.70
C GLU A 50 17.68 -2.45 -36.49
N GLY A 51 16.48 -2.86 -36.08
CA GLY A 51 15.76 -2.15 -35.02
C GLY A 51 14.35 -2.70 -34.74
N LEU A 52 13.75 -2.16 -33.69
CA LEU A 52 12.31 -2.23 -33.46
C LEU A 52 11.66 -1.03 -34.15
N HIS A 53 10.87 -1.28 -35.18
CA HIS A 53 10.07 -0.26 -35.84
C HIS A 53 8.75 -0.14 -35.10
N ILE A 54 8.48 1.04 -34.54
CA ILE A 54 7.35 1.26 -33.65
C ILE A 54 6.40 2.26 -34.29
N ARG A 55 5.11 1.93 -34.25
CA ARG A 55 4.01 2.84 -34.54
C ARG A 55 3.12 2.92 -33.32
N GLN A 56 2.72 4.13 -32.94
CA GLN A 56 1.80 4.34 -31.85
C GLN A 56 0.64 5.20 -32.33
N HIS A 57 -0.56 4.74 -32.05
CA HIS A 57 -1.80 5.44 -32.30
C HIS A 57 -2.42 5.80 -30.96
N PHE A 58 -2.69 7.08 -30.76
CA PHE A 58 -3.37 7.63 -29.61
C PHE A 58 -4.82 7.94 -30.01
N SER A 59 -5.78 7.66 -29.13
CA SER A 59 -7.21 7.92 -29.35
C SER A 59 -7.89 8.37 -28.07
N GLY A 60 -8.89 9.26 -28.20
CA GLY A 60 -9.52 9.92 -27.06
C GLY A 60 -8.65 11.02 -26.43
N LEU A 61 -7.74 11.63 -27.20
CA LEU A 61 -6.97 12.77 -26.74
C LEU A 61 -7.88 13.97 -26.49
N SER A 62 -7.70 14.63 -25.36
CA SER A 62 -8.38 15.89 -25.09
C SER A 62 -7.95 17.00 -26.07
N ASN A 63 -8.72 18.08 -26.11
CA ASN A 63 -8.46 19.20 -27.01
C ASN A 63 -7.26 20.09 -26.61
N VAL A 64 -6.64 19.80 -25.46
CA VAL A 64 -5.47 20.53 -24.95
C VAL A 64 -4.17 20.08 -25.63
N ARG A 65 -3.10 20.87 -25.46
CA ARG A 65 -1.75 20.49 -25.92
C ARG A 65 -1.23 19.30 -25.12
N HIS A 66 -0.67 18.30 -25.80
CA HIS A 66 0.00 17.15 -25.17
C HIS A 66 1.47 17.08 -25.62
N GLU A 67 2.40 17.14 -24.68
CA GLU A 67 3.83 17.01 -24.99
C GLU A 67 4.23 15.55 -25.13
N ILE A 68 4.97 15.22 -26.20
CA ILE A 68 5.42 13.87 -26.49
C ILE A 68 6.73 13.59 -25.76
N VAL A 69 6.71 12.58 -24.90
CA VAL A 69 7.90 12.06 -24.23
C VAL A 69 8.48 10.95 -25.10
N TRP A 70 9.49 11.29 -25.90
CA TRP A 70 10.16 10.34 -26.78
C TRP A 70 11.11 9.39 -26.04
N PRO A 71 11.19 8.11 -26.44
CA PRO A 71 12.23 7.20 -25.96
C PRO A 71 13.62 7.75 -26.24
N LYS A 72 14.53 7.63 -25.27
CA LYS A 72 15.89 8.21 -25.33
C LYS A 72 16.65 7.81 -26.61
N ASP A 73 16.56 6.55 -26.99
CA ASP A 73 17.30 5.98 -28.11
C ASP A 73 16.52 5.99 -29.44
N SER A 74 15.35 6.65 -29.47
CA SER A 74 14.53 6.69 -30.68
C SER A 74 15.14 7.57 -31.79
N ILE A 75 15.12 7.04 -33.01
CA ILE A 75 15.52 7.72 -34.25
C ILE A 75 14.36 7.72 -35.25
N ASN A 76 14.49 8.52 -36.33
CA ASN A 76 13.50 8.61 -37.41
C ASN A 76 12.07 8.90 -36.90
N ARG A 77 11.96 9.83 -35.95
CA ARG A 77 10.69 10.27 -35.37
C ARG A 77 9.88 11.00 -36.45
N SER A 78 8.66 10.55 -36.68
CA SER A 78 7.78 11.15 -37.68
C SER A 78 6.32 10.92 -37.37
N CYS A 79 5.47 11.68 -38.06
CA CYS A 79 4.06 11.35 -38.23
C CYS A 79 3.91 10.00 -38.95
N TYR A 80 2.93 9.20 -38.52
CA TYR A 80 2.47 8.03 -39.27
C TYR A 80 1.08 8.30 -39.86
N LEU A 81 1.01 8.47 -41.18
CA LEU A 81 -0.23 8.76 -41.89
C LEU A 81 -1.05 7.48 -42.11
N VAL A 82 -2.06 7.26 -41.27
CA VAL A 82 -3.13 6.26 -41.53
C VAL A 82 -4.19 6.86 -42.45
N ASP A 83 -4.56 8.11 -42.17
CA ASP A 83 -5.47 8.96 -42.93
C ASP A 83 -4.97 10.42 -42.93
N ALA A 84 -5.67 11.30 -43.65
CA ALA A 84 -5.31 12.70 -43.78
C ALA A 84 -5.31 13.48 -42.45
N THR A 85 -6.00 12.97 -41.42
CA THR A 85 -6.16 13.62 -40.11
C THR A 85 -5.20 13.09 -39.05
N SER A 86 -4.52 11.96 -39.30
CA SER A 86 -3.75 11.19 -38.32
C SER A 86 -2.63 11.96 -37.61
N CYS A 87 -2.20 13.11 -38.13
CA CYS A 87 -1.15 13.94 -37.54
C CYS A 87 -1.45 15.44 -37.64
N ASN A 88 -2.72 15.82 -37.82
CA ASN A 88 -3.08 17.22 -38.02
C ASN A 88 -2.77 18.12 -36.81
N ARG A 89 -2.52 17.54 -35.63
CA ARG A 89 -2.10 18.25 -34.43
C ARG A 89 -0.60 18.09 -34.16
N LEU A 90 0.15 17.27 -34.89
CA LEU A 90 1.59 17.14 -34.65
C LEU A 90 2.30 18.43 -35.05
N ASP A 91 3.09 18.99 -34.13
CA ASP A 91 3.86 20.18 -34.41
C ASP A 91 5.05 19.92 -35.35
N GLU A 92 5.59 20.97 -35.96
CA GLU A 92 6.66 20.85 -36.97
C GLU A 92 7.92 20.16 -36.44
N ASN A 93 8.19 20.31 -35.13
CA ASN A 93 9.34 19.70 -34.47
C ASN A 93 9.05 18.29 -33.92
N SER A 94 7.83 17.79 -34.07
CA SER A 94 7.36 16.50 -33.53
C SER A 94 7.60 16.35 -32.03
N ILE A 95 7.52 17.43 -31.25
CA ILE A 95 7.66 17.42 -29.78
C ILE A 95 6.32 17.45 -29.07
N ALA A 96 5.22 17.81 -29.76
CA ALA A 96 3.90 17.89 -29.14
C ALA A 96 2.76 17.66 -30.13
N PHE A 97 1.63 17.20 -29.61
CA PHE A 97 0.33 17.39 -30.23
C PHE A 97 -0.24 18.74 -29.77
N LEU A 98 -0.46 19.65 -30.71
CA LEU A 98 -1.09 20.94 -30.53
C LEU A 98 -2.55 20.82 -30.09
N GLU A 99 -3.13 21.91 -29.63
CA GLU A 99 -4.56 21.98 -29.31
C GLU A 99 -5.41 21.74 -30.56
N GLY A 100 -6.54 21.03 -30.41
CA GLY A 100 -7.43 20.75 -31.53
C GLY A 100 -8.49 19.70 -31.24
N GLU A 101 -9.55 19.68 -32.05
CA GLU A 101 -10.71 18.79 -31.86
C GLU A 101 -10.47 17.34 -32.26
N ASN A 102 -9.45 17.07 -33.09
CA ASN A 102 -9.14 15.70 -33.48
C ASN A 102 -8.51 14.96 -32.30
N ASP A 103 -9.21 13.95 -31.79
CA ASP A 103 -8.82 13.16 -30.63
C ASP A 103 -7.88 11.99 -30.98
N ARG A 104 -7.49 11.85 -32.26
CA ARG A 104 -6.63 10.76 -32.74
C ARG A 104 -5.34 11.29 -33.35
N GLN A 105 -4.21 10.77 -32.89
CA GLN A 105 -2.89 11.11 -33.45
C GLN A 105 -2.01 9.86 -33.59
N SER A 106 -1.14 9.82 -34.60
CA SER A 106 -0.31 8.66 -34.92
C SER A 106 1.14 9.06 -35.18
N ILE A 107 2.07 8.35 -34.56
CA ILE A 107 3.51 8.57 -34.70
C ILE A 107 4.24 7.28 -35.04
N SER A 108 5.41 7.42 -35.65
CA SER A 108 6.33 6.33 -35.92
C SER A 108 7.77 6.70 -35.61
N TYR A 109 8.56 5.72 -35.21
CA TYR A 109 9.98 5.86 -34.91
C TYR A 109 10.65 4.49 -34.83
N VAL A 110 11.98 4.48 -34.69
CA VAL A 110 12.77 3.24 -34.59
C VAL A 110 13.61 3.25 -33.32
N ILE A 111 13.62 2.13 -32.60
CA ILE A 111 14.62 1.84 -31.56
C ILE A 111 15.72 0.98 -32.20
N PRO A 112 16.93 1.52 -32.41
CA PRO A 112 18.00 0.81 -33.12
C PRO A 112 18.49 -0.39 -32.31
N LYS A 113 18.98 -1.42 -33.01
CA LYS A 113 19.67 -2.55 -32.38
C LYS A 113 20.83 -3.07 -33.20
N GLU A 114 21.80 -3.65 -32.51
CA GLU A 114 22.99 -4.25 -33.12
C GLU A 114 22.69 -5.67 -33.62
N GLY A 115 22.00 -5.77 -34.77
CA GLY A 115 21.76 -7.04 -35.45
C GLY A 115 20.77 -7.97 -34.72
N LEU A 116 20.90 -9.27 -34.95
CA LEU A 116 19.98 -10.28 -34.39
C LEU A 116 20.17 -10.45 -32.88
N MET A 117 19.04 -10.48 -32.15
CA MET A 117 19.04 -10.75 -30.71
C MET A 117 19.47 -12.21 -30.45
N LYS A 118 20.38 -12.42 -29.49
CA LYS A 118 21.05 -13.73 -29.30
C LYS A 118 20.38 -14.63 -28.27
N GLN A 119 20.16 -14.12 -27.06
CA GLN A 119 19.63 -14.90 -25.92
C GLN A 119 18.44 -14.20 -25.27
N THR A 120 18.66 -12.97 -24.81
CA THR A 120 17.62 -12.11 -24.24
C THR A 120 17.80 -10.68 -24.72
N ALA A 121 16.74 -9.88 -24.67
CA ALA A 121 16.77 -8.44 -24.88
C ALA A 121 15.77 -7.77 -23.94
N LEU A 122 16.17 -6.67 -23.32
CA LEU A 122 15.31 -5.84 -22.48
C LEU A 122 15.38 -4.40 -23.00
N TYR A 123 14.21 -3.88 -23.37
CA TYR A 123 14.03 -2.50 -23.77
C TYR A 123 13.23 -1.79 -22.67
N ARG A 124 13.88 -0.83 -22.00
CA ARG A 124 13.24 0.02 -20.97
C ARG A 124 12.76 1.30 -21.63
N GLU A 125 11.50 1.63 -21.40
CA GLU A 125 10.83 2.81 -21.95
C GLU A 125 10.99 2.97 -23.48
N PRO A 126 10.78 1.92 -24.31
CA PRO A 126 10.89 2.03 -25.76
C PRO A 126 9.64 2.68 -26.39
N PHE A 127 8.62 3.00 -25.60
CA PHE A 127 7.33 3.53 -26.04
C PHE A 127 7.23 5.02 -25.73
N ALA A 128 6.78 5.83 -26.69
CA ALA A 128 6.51 7.24 -26.45
C ALA A 128 5.32 7.40 -25.50
N GLY A 129 5.46 8.33 -24.55
CA GLY A 129 4.41 8.73 -23.62
C GLY A 129 3.92 10.15 -23.89
N LEU A 130 2.90 10.58 -23.16
CA LEU A 130 2.39 11.96 -23.17
C LEU A 130 2.55 12.57 -21.78
N HIS A 131 3.19 13.73 -21.69
CA HIS A 131 3.38 14.41 -20.41
C HIS A 131 2.03 14.80 -19.80
N GLY A 132 1.86 14.55 -18.50
CA GLY A 132 0.60 14.86 -17.79
C GLY A 132 -0.60 14.03 -18.24
N SER A 133 -0.39 12.91 -18.94
CA SER A 133 -1.46 12.04 -19.42
C SER A 133 -1.06 10.57 -19.28
N SER A 134 -2.04 9.67 -19.20
CA SER A 134 -1.77 8.23 -19.08
C SER A 134 -2.71 7.39 -19.94
N ALA A 135 -2.20 6.26 -20.43
CA ALA A 135 -3.02 5.34 -21.21
C ALA A 135 -3.98 4.58 -20.27
N SER A 136 -5.28 4.70 -20.47
CA SER A 136 -6.30 3.90 -19.79
C SER A 136 -6.35 2.46 -20.32
N TYR A 137 -6.07 2.28 -21.60
CA TYR A 137 -6.05 0.96 -22.26
C TYR A 137 -4.98 0.89 -23.35
N THR A 138 -4.35 -0.27 -23.48
CA THR A 138 -3.34 -0.54 -24.51
C THR A 138 -3.69 -1.81 -25.30
N LEU A 139 -3.70 -1.68 -26.63
CA LEU A 139 -3.63 -2.79 -27.57
C LEU A 139 -2.21 -2.87 -28.13
N PHE A 140 -1.58 -4.05 -28.09
CA PHE A 140 -0.17 -4.20 -28.43
C PHE A 140 0.05 -5.33 -29.44
N HIS A 141 0.58 -4.97 -30.60
CA HIS A 141 0.91 -5.86 -31.70
C HIS A 141 2.41 -6.08 -31.74
N MET A 142 2.83 -7.34 -31.67
CA MET A 142 4.23 -7.73 -31.85
C MET A 142 4.36 -8.59 -33.10
N THR A 143 5.15 -8.11 -34.05
CA THR A 143 5.51 -8.84 -35.26
C THR A 143 7.01 -9.05 -35.31
N ASP A 144 7.45 -10.30 -35.36
CA ASP A 144 8.85 -10.65 -35.55
C ASP A 144 9.09 -11.14 -36.97
N GLU A 145 9.76 -10.31 -37.77
CA GLU A 145 10.17 -10.61 -39.16
C GLU A 145 11.59 -11.22 -39.22
N THR A 146 12.29 -11.34 -38.08
CA THR A 146 13.67 -11.88 -38.07
C THR A 146 13.72 -13.41 -38.06
N GLY A 147 12.59 -14.07 -37.81
CA GLY A 147 12.50 -15.53 -37.78
C GLY A 147 13.16 -16.20 -36.57
N ILE A 148 13.67 -15.42 -35.60
CA ILE A 148 14.34 -15.96 -34.40
C ILE A 148 13.36 -16.61 -33.42
N GLY A 149 12.07 -16.25 -33.47
CA GLY A 149 11.04 -16.79 -32.59
C GLY A 149 11.25 -16.37 -31.14
N GLY A 150 10.80 -17.19 -30.19
CA GLY A 150 10.94 -16.93 -28.76
C GLY A 150 9.69 -16.37 -28.10
N LEU A 151 9.86 -15.84 -26.89
CA LEU A 151 8.80 -15.30 -26.05
C LEU A 151 8.98 -13.79 -25.88
N TRP A 152 7.94 -13.05 -26.27
CA TRP A 152 7.82 -11.61 -26.01
C TRP A 152 6.94 -11.36 -24.78
N VAL A 153 7.37 -10.43 -23.93
CA VAL A 153 6.70 -10.07 -22.68
C VAL A 153 6.71 -8.55 -22.50
N ASN A 154 5.54 -7.98 -22.27
CA ASN A 154 5.34 -6.55 -22.01
C ASN A 154 4.45 -6.28 -20.78
N GLY A 155 4.07 -7.34 -20.07
CA GLY A 155 3.20 -7.29 -18.89
C GLY A 155 1.70 -7.30 -19.19
N LEU A 156 1.25 -7.04 -20.43
CA LEU A 156 -0.15 -7.18 -20.82
C LEU A 156 -0.55 -8.66 -21.00
N LYS A 157 -1.85 -8.93 -20.96
CA LYS A 157 -2.38 -10.27 -21.20
C LYS A 157 -2.21 -10.63 -22.68
N ARG A 158 -1.52 -11.74 -22.97
CA ARG A 158 -1.39 -12.26 -24.33
C ARG A 158 -2.69 -12.94 -24.75
N VAL A 159 -3.38 -12.38 -25.73
CA VAL A 159 -4.68 -12.88 -26.20
C VAL A 159 -4.59 -13.75 -27.44
N GLY A 160 -3.48 -13.68 -28.17
CA GLY A 160 -3.25 -14.54 -29.32
C GLY A 160 -1.79 -14.56 -29.73
N ALA A 161 -1.37 -15.67 -30.31
CA ALA A 161 -0.08 -15.79 -30.98
C ALA A 161 -0.23 -16.72 -32.18
N LYS A 162 0.38 -16.35 -33.31
CA LYS A 162 0.35 -17.13 -34.54
C LYS A 162 1.71 -17.07 -35.22
N LYS A 163 2.29 -18.25 -35.47
CA LYS A 163 3.46 -18.42 -36.33
C LYS A 163 2.99 -18.54 -37.78
N MET A 164 3.52 -17.70 -38.65
CA MET A 164 3.28 -17.70 -40.10
C MET A 164 4.60 -17.99 -40.83
N THR A 165 4.55 -18.15 -42.16
CA THR A 165 5.72 -18.53 -42.97
C THR A 165 6.92 -17.60 -42.76
N ASN A 166 6.68 -16.29 -42.72
CA ASN A 166 7.75 -15.28 -42.67
C ASN A 166 7.74 -14.45 -41.38
N ILE A 167 6.70 -14.57 -40.55
CA ILE A 167 6.54 -13.73 -39.36
C ILE A 167 6.02 -14.55 -38.17
N ASN A 168 6.43 -14.16 -36.97
CA ASN A 168 5.74 -14.55 -35.74
C ASN A 168 4.94 -13.37 -35.22
N TYR A 169 3.64 -13.55 -35.04
CA TYR A 169 2.75 -12.51 -34.56
C TYR A 169 2.23 -12.83 -33.16
N ALA A 170 2.19 -11.84 -32.28
CA ALA A 170 1.54 -11.93 -30.97
C ALA A 170 0.74 -10.65 -30.67
N LEU A 171 -0.44 -10.84 -30.10
CA LEU A 171 -1.35 -9.77 -29.69
C LEU A 171 -1.51 -9.78 -28.18
N PHE A 172 -1.37 -8.61 -27.57
CA PHE A 172 -1.55 -8.39 -26.14
C PHE A 172 -2.51 -7.24 -25.93
N ARG A 173 -3.26 -7.27 -24.82
CA ARG A 173 -4.17 -6.17 -24.47
C ARG A 173 -4.36 -6.06 -22.97
N GLY A 174 -4.74 -4.88 -22.50
CA GLY A 174 -5.12 -4.66 -21.11
C GLY A 174 -5.14 -3.20 -20.72
N GLU A 175 -5.60 -2.96 -19.49
CA GLU A 175 -5.63 -1.63 -18.86
C GLU A 175 -4.21 -1.10 -18.63
N GLY A 176 -4.08 0.22 -18.67
CA GLY A 176 -2.84 0.92 -18.37
C GLY A 176 -1.84 0.97 -19.53
N GLU A 177 -0.76 1.70 -19.30
CA GLU A 177 0.39 1.82 -20.21
C GLU A 177 1.34 0.61 -20.19
N VAL A 178 2.16 0.51 -21.23
CA VAL A 178 3.28 -0.44 -21.32
C VAL A 178 4.57 0.36 -21.32
N LYS A 179 5.45 0.09 -20.36
CA LYS A 179 6.75 0.78 -20.23
C LYS A 179 7.94 -0.03 -20.67
N ASP A 180 7.85 -1.36 -20.59
CA ASP A 180 8.99 -2.24 -20.78
C ASP A 180 8.63 -3.33 -21.79
N LEU A 181 9.62 -3.73 -22.58
CA LEU A 181 9.50 -4.85 -23.52
C LEU A 181 10.68 -5.80 -23.32
N TYR A 182 10.37 -7.07 -23.09
CA TYR A 182 11.34 -8.13 -22.93
C TYR A 182 11.15 -9.21 -23.99
N TRP A 183 12.28 -9.75 -24.44
CA TRP A 183 12.34 -10.90 -25.31
C TRP A 183 13.34 -11.92 -24.77
N GLN A 184 12.98 -13.20 -24.89
CA GLN A 184 13.91 -14.30 -24.74
C GLN A 184 13.76 -15.33 -25.85
N ARG A 185 14.89 -15.94 -26.23
CA ARG A 185 14.94 -16.95 -27.28
C ARG A 185 14.11 -18.19 -26.95
N THR A 186 14.09 -18.59 -25.69
CA THR A 186 13.35 -19.76 -25.23
C THR A 186 11.85 -19.43 -25.16
N ASN A 187 11.06 -20.06 -26.04
CA ASN A 187 9.61 -19.95 -25.98
C ASN A 187 9.06 -20.87 -24.89
N LEU A 188 8.80 -20.32 -23.70
CA LEU A 188 8.27 -21.06 -22.56
C LEU A 188 6.75 -21.28 -22.69
N PRO A 189 6.23 -22.44 -22.26
CA PRO A 189 4.80 -22.69 -22.25
C PRO A 189 4.10 -21.84 -21.19
N VAL A 190 2.80 -21.65 -21.39
CA VAL A 190 1.92 -21.01 -20.41
C VAL A 190 1.64 -22.01 -19.30
N LEU A 191 1.95 -21.64 -18.06
CA LEU A 191 1.61 -22.40 -16.86
C LEU A 191 0.29 -21.94 -16.26
N TYR A 192 -0.01 -20.63 -16.37
CA TYR A 192 -1.23 -20.04 -15.88
C TYR A 192 -1.59 -18.80 -16.69
N ALA A 193 -2.88 -18.59 -16.93
CA ALA A 193 -3.42 -17.43 -17.63
C ALA A 193 -4.74 -17.01 -16.99
N GLY A 194 -4.65 -16.14 -16.00
CA GLY A 194 -5.77 -15.53 -15.29
C GLY A 194 -6.17 -14.17 -15.86
N ASP A 195 -6.93 -13.42 -15.06
CA ASP A 195 -7.40 -12.08 -15.43
C ASP A 195 -6.35 -11.00 -15.17
N ARG A 196 -5.61 -11.11 -14.06
CA ARG A 196 -4.58 -10.15 -13.62
C ARG A 196 -3.16 -10.75 -13.62
N LEU A 197 -3.00 -12.05 -13.87
CA LEU A 197 -1.72 -12.74 -13.87
C LEU A 197 -1.58 -13.73 -15.04
N SER A 198 -0.45 -13.65 -15.74
CA SER A 198 0.03 -14.71 -16.63
C SER A 198 1.36 -15.26 -16.15
N VAL A 199 1.56 -16.59 -16.17
CA VAL A 199 2.80 -17.25 -15.79
C VAL A 199 3.31 -18.12 -16.93
N TYR A 200 4.57 -17.94 -17.31
CA TYR A 200 5.29 -18.74 -18.29
C TYR A 200 6.44 -19.47 -17.61
N GLY A 201 6.70 -20.73 -17.96
CA GLY A 201 7.78 -21.50 -17.36
C GLY A 201 7.77 -22.97 -17.75
N ALA A 202 8.84 -23.70 -17.43
CA ALA A 202 8.97 -25.13 -17.77
C ALA A 202 8.56 -26.09 -16.63
N GLY A 203 8.02 -25.58 -15.51
CA GLY A 203 7.65 -26.37 -14.32
C GLY A 203 6.16 -26.68 -14.21
N SER A 204 5.77 -27.66 -13.39
CA SER A 204 4.38 -28.12 -13.23
C SER A 204 3.65 -27.56 -12.00
N ASN A 205 4.31 -26.80 -11.12
CA ASN A 205 3.66 -26.30 -9.91
C ASN A 205 2.86 -25.03 -10.19
N THR A 206 1.55 -25.19 -10.32
CA THR A 206 0.57 -24.10 -10.47
C THR A 206 -0.24 -23.85 -9.20
N ALA A 207 0.07 -24.55 -8.10
CA ALA A 207 -0.63 -24.37 -6.84
C ALA A 207 -0.47 -22.92 -6.34
N GLY A 208 -1.57 -22.31 -5.90
CA GLY A 208 -1.60 -20.93 -5.40
C GLY A 208 -1.73 -19.84 -6.47
N LEU A 209 -1.53 -20.13 -7.77
CA LEU A 209 -1.55 -19.10 -8.82
C LEU A 209 -2.93 -18.44 -8.99
N GLU A 210 -4.01 -19.21 -8.85
CA GLU A 210 -5.38 -18.70 -8.89
C GLU A 210 -5.70 -17.78 -7.70
N GLU A 211 -5.18 -18.11 -6.52
CA GLU A 211 -5.33 -17.27 -5.32
C GLU A 211 -4.53 -15.97 -5.46
N VAL A 212 -3.36 -16.02 -6.10
CA VAL A 212 -2.60 -14.82 -6.46
C VAL A 212 -3.36 -13.95 -7.45
N ASP A 213 -3.90 -14.53 -8.53
CA ASP A 213 -4.69 -13.81 -9.52
C ASP A 213 -5.92 -13.15 -8.89
N SER A 214 -6.62 -13.89 -8.03
CA SER A 214 -7.77 -13.39 -7.28
C SER A 214 -7.41 -12.23 -6.35
N ALA A 215 -6.27 -12.32 -5.66
CA ALA A 215 -5.79 -11.22 -4.82
C ALA A 215 -5.42 -9.98 -5.63
N LEU A 216 -4.75 -10.14 -6.78
CA LEU A 216 -4.46 -9.03 -7.71
C LEU A 216 -5.75 -8.41 -8.25
N LYS A 217 -6.77 -9.22 -8.53
CA LYS A 217 -8.09 -8.76 -8.96
C LYS A 217 -8.82 -7.99 -7.87
N ALA A 218 -8.76 -8.47 -6.62
CA ALA A 218 -9.40 -7.83 -5.47
C ALA A 218 -8.86 -6.42 -5.18
N ILE A 219 -7.60 -6.16 -5.53
CA ILE A 219 -6.96 -4.85 -5.34
C ILE A 219 -6.94 -3.97 -6.60
N ASP A 220 -7.60 -4.44 -7.67
CA ASP A 220 -7.62 -3.82 -8.98
C ASP A 220 -6.22 -3.55 -9.58
N ALA A 221 -5.30 -4.50 -9.39
CA ALA A 221 -3.95 -4.39 -9.95
C ALA A 221 -3.99 -4.52 -11.48
N ASN A 222 -3.11 -3.81 -12.17
CA ASN A 222 -2.85 -4.03 -13.59
C ASN A 222 -2.39 -5.48 -13.84
N HIS A 223 -2.80 -6.03 -14.99
CA HIS A 223 -2.31 -7.36 -15.39
C HIS A 223 -0.78 -7.38 -15.39
N SER A 224 -0.22 -8.45 -14.83
CA SER A 224 1.21 -8.69 -14.67
C SER A 224 1.64 -10.04 -15.24
N THR A 225 2.89 -10.15 -15.69
CA THR A 225 3.46 -11.40 -16.22
C THR A 225 4.64 -11.90 -15.40
N ILE A 226 4.65 -13.20 -15.07
CA ILE A 226 5.82 -13.87 -14.49
C ILE A 226 6.40 -14.82 -15.52
N VAL A 227 7.72 -14.75 -15.70
CA VAL A 227 8.50 -15.70 -16.48
C VAL A 227 9.43 -16.43 -15.54
N VAL A 228 9.22 -17.73 -15.37
CA VAL A 228 10.08 -18.61 -14.59
C VAL A 228 11.06 -19.29 -15.54
N ASP A 229 12.29 -18.78 -15.55
CA ASP A 229 13.37 -19.27 -16.41
C ASP A 229 14.68 -19.36 -15.61
N ALA A 230 15.15 -20.58 -15.35
CA ALA A 230 16.40 -20.80 -14.63
C ALA A 230 17.66 -20.42 -15.43
N THR A 231 17.54 -20.32 -16.76
CA THR A 231 18.68 -20.11 -17.67
C THR A 231 18.99 -18.64 -17.90
N ASN A 232 17.97 -17.79 -17.86
CA ASN A 232 18.09 -16.37 -18.17
C ASN A 232 18.32 -15.50 -16.92
N PRO A 233 18.94 -14.31 -17.07
CA PRO A 233 19.08 -13.36 -15.95
C PRO A 233 17.72 -12.94 -15.41
N SER A 234 17.64 -12.72 -14.09
CA SER A 234 16.44 -12.18 -13.48
C SER A 234 16.21 -10.74 -13.96
N VAL A 235 14.98 -10.41 -14.33
CA VAL A 235 14.56 -9.08 -14.77
C VAL A 235 13.41 -8.63 -13.88
N ASN A 236 13.47 -7.36 -13.45
CA ASN A 236 12.40 -6.73 -12.70
C ASN A 236 11.96 -5.50 -13.50
N ALA A 237 10.74 -5.56 -14.04
CA ALA A 237 10.08 -4.50 -14.78
C ALA A 237 8.76 -4.14 -14.10
N THR A 238 8.11 -3.06 -14.53
CA THR A 238 6.91 -2.56 -13.84
C THR A 238 5.76 -3.56 -13.86
N ARG A 239 5.56 -4.25 -14.99
CA ARG A 239 4.43 -5.18 -15.21
C ARG A 239 4.86 -6.61 -15.47
N PHE A 240 6.15 -6.93 -15.39
CA PHE A 240 6.62 -8.30 -15.51
C PHE A 240 7.91 -8.58 -14.74
N ILE A 241 8.08 -9.84 -14.37
CA ILE A 241 9.27 -10.32 -13.69
C ILE A 241 9.76 -11.58 -14.40
N VAL A 242 11.05 -11.60 -14.73
CA VAL A 242 11.77 -12.83 -15.10
C VAL A 242 12.51 -13.29 -13.86
N SER A 243 12.24 -14.51 -13.40
CA SER A 243 12.77 -15.07 -12.18
C SER A 243 13.39 -16.42 -12.46
N LYS A 244 14.57 -16.65 -11.88
CA LYS A 244 15.18 -17.98 -11.81
C LYS A 244 14.49 -18.91 -10.83
N ASN A 245 13.72 -18.35 -9.89
CA ASN A 245 13.02 -19.09 -8.85
C ASN A 245 11.57 -19.35 -9.26
N ALA A 246 11.12 -20.60 -9.06
CA ALA A 246 9.74 -21.04 -9.25
C ALA A 246 8.81 -20.71 -8.08
N ASP A 247 9.31 -20.06 -7.01
CA ASP A 247 8.51 -19.55 -5.90
C ASP A 247 7.67 -18.33 -6.36
N VAL A 248 6.58 -18.62 -7.06
CA VAL A 248 5.68 -17.61 -7.62
C VAL A 248 5.03 -16.78 -6.52
N ASP A 249 4.80 -17.34 -5.33
CA ASP A 249 4.23 -16.60 -4.20
C ASP A 249 5.12 -15.42 -3.80
N LYS A 250 6.43 -15.64 -3.63
CA LYS A 250 7.37 -14.53 -3.32
C LYS A 250 7.48 -13.50 -4.44
N VAL A 251 7.34 -13.93 -5.69
CA VAL A 251 7.34 -13.01 -6.84
C VAL A 251 6.04 -12.20 -6.87
N SER A 252 4.91 -12.83 -6.56
CA SER A 252 3.61 -12.18 -6.51
C SER A 252 3.46 -11.16 -5.38
N ASP A 253 4.03 -11.45 -4.21
CA ASP A 253 4.12 -10.52 -3.08
C ASP A 253 4.78 -9.18 -3.51
N ARG A 254 5.67 -9.22 -4.51
CA ARG A 254 6.29 -8.00 -5.06
C ARG A 254 5.32 -7.20 -5.92
N PHE A 255 4.52 -7.84 -6.77
CA PHE A 255 3.51 -7.12 -7.57
C PHE A 255 2.41 -6.55 -6.69
N LEU A 256 1.93 -7.32 -5.71
CA LEU A 256 0.93 -6.87 -4.74
C LEU A 256 1.45 -5.64 -3.99
N ARG A 257 2.69 -5.68 -3.48
CA ARG A 257 3.32 -4.51 -2.84
C ARG A 257 3.53 -3.34 -3.82
N GLY A 258 4.02 -3.60 -5.02
CA GLY A 258 4.22 -2.57 -6.05
C GLY A 258 2.93 -1.86 -6.43
N SER A 259 1.82 -2.58 -6.50
CA SER A 259 0.50 -2.00 -6.76
C SER A 259 0.03 -1.08 -5.62
N MET A 260 0.42 -1.35 -4.37
CA MET A 260 0.11 -0.44 -3.26
C MET A 260 0.88 0.88 -3.36
N TYR A 261 2.16 0.84 -3.73
CA TYR A 261 2.94 2.06 -3.96
C TYR A 261 2.47 2.85 -5.19
N ALA A 262 1.87 2.19 -6.18
CA ALA A 262 1.27 2.86 -7.32
C ALA A 262 -0.08 3.50 -6.98
N ARG A 263 -0.81 2.92 -6.02
CA ARG A 263 -2.17 3.32 -5.65
C ARG A 263 -2.22 4.35 -4.51
N PHE A 264 -1.25 4.30 -3.61
CA PHE A 264 -1.21 5.11 -2.39
C PHE A 264 0.14 5.80 -2.24
N THR A 265 0.14 6.98 -1.63
CA THR A 265 1.38 7.63 -1.21
C THR A 265 1.84 6.98 0.10
N ILE A 266 2.67 5.94 0.01
CA ILE A 266 3.19 5.21 1.19
C ILE A 266 4.64 5.63 1.42
N PRO A 267 5.03 6.03 2.65
CA PRO A 267 6.42 6.34 2.96
C PRO A 267 7.35 5.18 2.60
N GLU A 268 8.47 5.46 1.91
CA GLU A 268 9.39 4.41 1.43
C GLU A 268 9.91 3.50 2.57
N LYS A 269 10.08 4.08 3.76
CA LYS A 269 10.56 3.38 4.96
C LYS A 269 9.50 2.46 5.57
N GLU A 270 8.24 2.63 5.20
CA GLU A 270 7.09 1.88 5.72
C GLU A 270 6.70 0.72 4.80
N ARG A 271 7.67 -0.12 4.46
CA ARG A 271 7.42 -1.32 3.66
C ARG A 271 6.30 -2.20 4.24
N MET A 272 6.23 -2.33 5.56
CA MET A 272 5.20 -3.12 6.25
C MET A 272 3.80 -2.54 6.05
N THR A 273 3.65 -1.22 5.92
CA THR A 273 2.37 -0.56 5.59
C THR A 273 1.86 -1.04 4.24
N ALA A 274 2.70 -1.00 3.19
CA ALA A 274 2.31 -1.51 1.87
C ALA A 274 1.95 -3.00 1.89
N GLU A 275 2.65 -3.82 2.66
CA GLU A 275 2.34 -5.25 2.80
C GLU A 275 1.02 -5.49 3.55
N LEU A 276 0.71 -4.70 4.58
CA LEU A 276 -0.54 -4.80 5.33
C LEU A 276 -1.73 -4.30 4.51
N VAL A 277 -1.61 -3.18 3.81
CA VAL A 277 -2.66 -2.67 2.92
C VAL A 277 -2.95 -3.71 1.81
N ALA A 278 -1.91 -4.27 1.19
CA ALA A 278 -2.07 -5.36 0.22
C ALA A 278 -2.77 -6.58 0.84
N SER A 279 -2.42 -6.94 2.09
CA SER A 279 -3.03 -8.08 2.77
C SER A 279 -4.51 -7.85 3.10
N ILE A 280 -4.84 -6.66 3.59
CA ILE A 280 -6.22 -6.26 3.93
C ILE A 280 -7.08 -6.24 2.67
N LEU A 281 -6.67 -5.53 1.63
CA LEU A 281 -7.42 -5.43 0.38
C LEU A 281 -7.50 -6.79 -0.33
N GLY A 282 -6.37 -7.48 -0.46
CA GLY A 282 -6.25 -8.78 -1.13
C GLY A 282 -6.85 -9.95 -0.35
N GLY A 283 -7.16 -9.77 0.95
CA GLY A 283 -7.80 -10.79 1.78
C GLY A 283 -6.89 -11.96 2.18
N LYS A 284 -5.57 -11.83 2.04
CA LYS A 284 -4.61 -12.90 2.37
C LYS A 284 -3.32 -12.33 2.97
N PRO A 285 -2.61 -13.09 3.82
CA PRO A 285 -1.36 -12.62 4.42
C PRO A 285 -0.24 -12.51 3.38
N ILE A 286 0.29 -11.31 3.17
CA ILE A 286 1.36 -10.99 2.21
C ILE A 286 2.58 -10.42 2.95
N GLY A 287 3.77 -10.58 2.36
CA GLY A 287 4.96 -9.88 2.82
C GLY A 287 5.76 -10.62 3.89
N MET A 288 6.47 -9.88 4.76
CA MET A 288 7.32 -10.48 5.80
C MET A 288 6.48 -11.16 6.89
N GLU A 289 7.11 -12.06 7.66
CA GLU A 289 6.45 -12.83 8.73
C GLU A 289 5.67 -11.92 9.69
N LYS A 290 6.25 -10.76 10.05
CA LYS A 290 5.60 -9.78 10.93
C LYS A 290 4.32 -9.19 10.31
N SER A 291 4.36 -8.80 9.03
CA SER A 291 3.18 -8.32 8.27
C SER A 291 2.08 -9.37 8.21
N ARG A 292 2.45 -10.62 7.90
CA ARG A 292 1.51 -11.75 7.83
C ARG A 292 0.86 -12.03 9.19
N LYS A 293 1.65 -12.02 10.26
CA LYS A 293 1.17 -12.21 11.63
C LYS A 293 0.25 -11.05 12.06
N ALA A 294 0.58 -9.82 11.64
CA ALA A 294 -0.21 -8.66 11.99
C ALA A 294 -1.56 -8.64 11.27
N TYR A 295 -1.59 -8.97 9.97
CA TYR A 295 -2.85 -9.17 9.24
C TYR A 295 -3.73 -10.24 9.90
N LYS A 296 -3.14 -11.40 10.24
CA LYS A 296 -3.89 -12.49 10.89
C LYS A 296 -4.51 -12.03 12.21
N MET A 297 -3.72 -11.42 13.10
CA MET A 297 -4.20 -10.88 14.38
C MET A 297 -5.34 -9.88 14.18
N LEU A 298 -5.23 -8.95 13.21
CA LEU A 298 -6.30 -8.02 12.88
C LEU A 298 -7.58 -8.76 12.51
N THR A 299 -7.52 -9.68 11.55
CA THR A 299 -8.71 -10.42 11.06
C THR A 299 -9.32 -11.38 12.08
N GLU A 300 -8.55 -11.82 13.08
CA GLU A 300 -9.04 -12.60 14.22
C GLU A 300 -9.67 -11.70 15.30
N SER A 301 -9.35 -10.40 15.31
CA SER A 301 -9.77 -9.46 16.36
C SER A 301 -10.98 -8.59 15.99
N ILE A 302 -11.31 -8.48 14.70
CA ILE A 302 -12.45 -7.70 14.20
C ILE A 302 -13.46 -8.61 13.49
N THR A 303 -14.70 -8.15 13.40
CA THR A 303 -15.78 -8.84 12.68
C THR A 303 -15.60 -8.80 11.17
N VAL A 304 -16.33 -9.66 10.45
CA VAL A 304 -16.31 -9.68 8.98
C VAL A 304 -16.86 -8.38 8.40
N GLU A 305 -17.87 -7.81 9.04
CA GLU A 305 -18.49 -6.52 8.71
C GLU A 305 -17.51 -5.36 8.90
N GLU A 306 -16.80 -5.31 10.04
CA GLU A 306 -15.74 -4.33 10.31
C GLU A 306 -14.62 -4.43 9.28
N LEU A 307 -14.14 -5.65 8.98
CA LEU A 307 -13.13 -5.86 7.95
C LEU A 307 -13.60 -5.37 6.58
N LYS A 308 -14.88 -5.59 6.23
CA LYS A 308 -15.46 -5.09 4.97
C LYS A 308 -15.50 -3.56 4.93
N GLN A 309 -15.87 -2.92 6.05
CA GLN A 309 -15.84 -1.46 6.17
C GLN A 309 -14.41 -0.92 6.05
N PHE A 310 -13.45 -1.56 6.72
CA PHE A 310 -12.03 -1.19 6.63
C PHE A 310 -11.53 -1.26 5.17
N LYS A 311 -11.82 -2.36 4.46
CA LYS A 311 -11.47 -2.48 3.02
C LYS A 311 -12.09 -1.37 2.18
N LYS A 312 -13.36 -1.02 2.44
CA LYS A 312 -14.03 0.07 1.73
C LYS A 312 -13.33 1.41 1.96
N MET A 313 -13.05 1.75 3.22
CA MET A 313 -12.37 3.01 3.57
C MET A 313 -10.97 3.08 2.95
N LEU A 314 -10.19 2.00 2.99
CA LEU A 314 -8.89 1.94 2.31
C LEU A 314 -9.02 2.11 0.80
N ASN A 315 -10.06 1.54 0.19
CA ASN A 315 -10.29 1.72 -1.25
C ASN A 315 -10.63 3.17 -1.59
N ASP A 316 -11.44 3.82 -0.76
CA ASP A 316 -11.87 5.22 -0.91
C ASP A 316 -10.70 6.21 -0.69
N SER A 317 -9.64 5.80 0.04
CA SER A 317 -8.39 6.57 0.22
C SER A 317 -7.36 6.42 -0.92
N SER A 318 -7.75 5.90 -2.08
CA SER A 318 -6.86 5.78 -3.24
C SER A 318 -6.29 7.15 -3.64
N GLY A 319 -4.99 7.21 -3.95
CA GLY A 319 -4.28 8.45 -4.27
C GLY A 319 -3.84 9.27 -3.04
N GLN A 320 -4.30 8.93 -1.83
CA GLN A 320 -3.96 9.63 -0.60
C GLN A 320 -2.73 9.03 0.09
N GLU A 321 -2.20 9.74 1.09
CA GLU A 321 -1.16 9.22 1.96
C GLU A 321 -1.70 8.12 2.87
N VAL A 322 -1.04 6.97 2.88
CA VAL A 322 -1.33 5.86 3.79
C VAL A 322 -0.07 5.49 4.54
N ASN A 323 -0.07 5.76 5.84
CA ASN A 323 1.00 5.42 6.78
C ASN A 323 0.43 4.66 8.00
N ALA A 324 1.31 4.24 8.91
CA ALA A 324 0.91 3.49 10.11
C ALA A 324 -0.18 4.17 10.95
N SER A 325 -0.09 5.50 11.14
CA SER A 325 -1.06 6.27 11.92
C SER A 325 -2.42 6.39 11.21
N VAL A 326 -2.42 6.42 9.88
CA VAL A 326 -3.65 6.38 9.09
C VAL A 326 -4.35 5.04 9.28
N LEU A 327 -3.61 3.93 9.23
CA LEU A 327 -4.19 2.59 9.48
C LEU A 327 -4.78 2.46 10.89
N ASP A 328 -4.12 3.02 11.90
CA ASP A 328 -4.66 3.08 13.26
C ASP A 328 -5.96 3.90 13.34
N SER A 329 -6.01 5.04 12.64
CA SER A 329 -7.19 5.91 12.59
C SER A 329 -8.37 5.21 11.90
N LEU A 330 -8.11 4.55 10.76
CA LEU A 330 -9.12 3.78 10.02
C LEU A 330 -9.67 2.61 10.85
N ALA A 331 -8.79 1.84 11.50
CA ALA A 331 -9.21 0.78 12.40
C ALA A 331 -10.03 1.33 13.58
N GLY A 332 -9.68 2.53 14.05
CA GLY A 332 -10.42 3.16 15.12
C GLY A 332 -11.82 3.62 14.71
N GLU A 333 -11.97 4.18 13.50
CA GLU A 333 -13.28 4.55 12.96
C GLU A 333 -14.17 3.33 12.71
N VAL A 334 -13.58 2.23 12.23
CA VAL A 334 -14.29 0.96 12.00
C VAL A 334 -14.79 0.35 13.30
N THR A 335 -13.95 0.30 14.33
CA THR A 335 -14.28 -0.36 15.60
C THR A 335 -15.02 0.55 16.58
N GLY A 336 -15.00 1.87 16.37
CA GLY A 336 -15.47 2.88 17.32
C GLY A 336 -14.53 3.11 18.50
N PHE A 337 -13.34 2.50 18.50
CA PHE A 337 -12.34 2.58 19.55
C PHE A 337 -11.04 3.20 19.05
N LYS A 338 -10.10 3.53 19.94
CA LYS A 338 -8.76 3.95 19.50
C LYS A 338 -7.83 2.75 19.42
N THR A 339 -6.81 2.81 18.57
CA THR A 339 -5.73 1.82 18.59
C THR A 339 -4.40 2.45 18.17
N SER A 340 -3.30 1.83 18.58
CA SER A 340 -1.94 2.16 18.15
C SER A 340 -1.23 0.94 17.54
N TYR A 341 -2.02 -0.06 17.15
CA TYR A 341 -1.58 -1.37 16.72
C TYR A 341 -0.61 -1.32 15.53
N PHE A 342 -0.97 -0.57 14.50
CA PHE A 342 -0.18 -0.44 13.28
C PHE A 342 1.09 0.35 13.54
N THR A 343 0.99 1.51 14.19
CA THR A 343 2.12 2.35 14.59
C THR A 343 3.14 1.54 15.39
N LYS A 344 2.70 0.81 16.43
CA LYS A 344 3.60 -0.02 17.25
C LYS A 344 4.25 -1.13 16.44
N ASN A 345 3.50 -1.88 15.65
CA ASN A 345 4.05 -2.99 14.89
C ASN A 345 4.94 -2.57 13.71
N ILE A 346 4.69 -1.41 13.09
CA ILE A 346 5.48 -0.91 11.96
C ILE A 346 6.78 -0.26 12.42
N TYR A 347 6.76 0.52 13.51
CA TYR A 347 7.94 1.26 13.97
C TYR A 347 8.79 0.54 15.03
N ASP A 348 8.25 -0.42 15.78
CA ASP A 348 9.09 -1.30 16.63
C ASP A 348 9.64 -2.45 15.78
N ALA A 349 10.93 -2.44 15.46
CA ALA A 349 11.51 -3.51 14.63
C ALA A 349 11.61 -4.87 15.35
N THR A 350 11.55 -4.90 16.68
CA THR A 350 11.95 -6.04 17.51
C THR A 350 10.79 -6.76 18.18
N ALA A 351 9.77 -6.02 18.62
CA ALA A 351 8.64 -6.58 19.32
C ALA A 351 7.43 -6.74 18.40
N PHE A 352 6.61 -7.75 18.67
CA PHE A 352 5.28 -7.89 18.08
C PHE A 352 4.25 -7.48 19.12
N HIS A 353 3.40 -6.52 18.78
CA HIS A 353 2.40 -5.96 19.67
C HIS A 353 1.03 -6.57 19.36
N PRO A 354 0.22 -6.93 20.37
CA PRO A 354 -1.14 -7.44 20.16
C PRO A 354 -2.10 -6.35 19.69
N PHE A 355 -3.20 -6.74 19.04
CA PHE A 355 -4.27 -5.81 18.68
C PHE A 355 -5.05 -5.44 19.93
N LEU A 356 -4.85 -4.21 20.41
CA LEU A 356 -5.51 -3.66 21.58
C LEU A 356 -6.30 -2.44 21.13
N ILE A 357 -7.58 -2.42 21.52
CA ILE A 357 -8.48 -1.29 21.31
C ILE A 357 -8.72 -0.58 22.63
N GLU A 358 -8.71 0.75 22.56
CA GLU A 358 -8.77 1.66 23.69
C GLU A 358 -10.13 2.36 23.71
N ASP A 359 -10.76 2.42 24.88
CA ASP A 359 -12.00 3.18 25.05
C ASP A 359 -11.72 4.68 24.86
N PRO A 360 -12.40 5.36 23.91
CA PRO A 360 -12.10 6.75 23.60
C PRO A 360 -12.65 7.72 24.64
N ARG A 361 -13.55 7.27 25.54
CA ARG A 361 -14.25 8.12 26.51
C ARG A 361 -13.30 8.70 27.54
N GLU A 362 -13.61 9.91 28.00
CA GLU A 362 -12.85 10.57 29.06
C GLU A 362 -13.04 9.82 30.39
N THR A 363 -11.95 9.48 31.06
CA THR A 363 -12.02 8.87 32.40
C THR A 363 -11.88 9.93 33.47
N LYS A 364 -12.80 9.93 34.43
CA LYS A 364 -12.80 10.81 35.60
C LYS A 364 -12.66 9.99 36.87
N PHE A 365 -11.92 10.52 37.83
CA PHE A 365 -11.82 9.96 39.18
C PHE A 365 -12.36 10.99 40.16
N GLU A 366 -13.45 10.66 40.86
CA GLU A 366 -14.14 11.58 41.78
C GLU A 366 -14.46 12.94 41.15
N GLY A 367 -14.99 12.91 39.92
CA GLY A 367 -15.38 14.10 39.16
C GLY A 367 -14.22 14.85 38.46
N ALA A 368 -12.97 14.55 38.80
CA ALA A 368 -11.81 15.16 38.18
C ALA A 368 -11.31 14.35 36.97
N SER A 369 -11.09 15.02 35.84
CA SER A 369 -10.52 14.41 34.64
C SER A 369 -9.15 13.81 34.91
N THR A 370 -8.93 12.58 34.44
CA THR A 370 -7.67 11.84 34.62
C THR A 370 -6.95 11.69 33.29
N THR A 371 -5.70 12.14 33.22
CA THR A 371 -4.88 11.99 32.02
C THR A 371 -4.20 10.63 32.00
N GLY A 372 -4.21 9.97 30.84
CA GLY A 372 -3.47 8.74 30.60
C GLY A 372 -4.10 7.49 31.21
N VAL A 373 -5.38 7.51 31.62
CA VAL A 373 -6.11 6.27 31.92
C VAL A 373 -6.61 5.71 30.58
N GLN A 374 -5.86 4.76 30.02
CA GLN A 374 -6.22 4.06 28.78
C GLN A 374 -6.87 2.74 29.14
N LEU A 375 -8.17 2.62 28.93
CA LEU A 375 -8.91 1.38 29.15
C LEU A 375 -8.76 0.51 27.91
N ILE A 376 -8.48 -0.77 28.11
CA ILE A 376 -8.32 -1.73 27.02
C ILE A 376 -9.53 -2.64 26.97
N LEU A 377 -10.09 -2.82 25.77
CA LEU A 377 -11.09 -3.85 25.50
C LEU A 377 -10.41 -5.05 24.85
N LYS A 378 -10.53 -6.22 25.48
CA LYS A 378 -9.89 -7.45 25.02
C LYS A 378 -10.69 -8.66 25.46
N ASP A 379 -10.96 -9.59 24.53
CA ASP A 379 -11.69 -10.84 24.80
C ASP A 379 -13.04 -10.62 25.53
N GLY A 380 -13.76 -9.55 25.17
CA GLY A 380 -15.02 -9.15 25.81
C GLY A 380 -14.88 -8.55 27.22
N LYS A 381 -13.66 -8.34 27.72
CA LYS A 381 -13.37 -7.72 29.02
C LYS A 381 -12.98 -6.26 28.87
N THR A 382 -13.38 -5.44 29.84
CA THR A 382 -12.85 -4.09 30.02
C THR A 382 -11.75 -4.12 31.08
N LEU A 383 -10.53 -3.84 30.64
CA LEU A 383 -9.30 -3.87 31.41
C LEU A 383 -8.84 -2.45 31.73
N TYR A 384 -8.68 -2.15 33.01
CA TYR A 384 -8.31 -0.82 33.48
C TYR A 384 -6.88 -0.79 34.03
N PRO A 385 -6.10 0.27 33.78
CA PRO A 385 -4.71 0.38 34.21
C PRO A 385 -4.64 0.52 35.73
N ALA A 386 -4.34 -0.58 36.41
CA ALA A 386 -4.50 -0.72 37.86
C ALA A 386 -3.60 0.26 38.63
N LYS A 387 -2.36 0.46 38.17
CA LYS A 387 -1.43 1.37 38.82
C LYS A 387 -1.95 2.81 38.86
N LYS A 388 -2.58 3.29 37.80
CA LYS A 388 -3.09 4.67 37.73
C LYS A 388 -4.30 4.84 38.64
N ILE A 389 -5.29 3.96 38.51
CA ILE A 389 -6.55 4.08 39.25
C ILE A 389 -6.37 3.79 40.74
N LEU A 390 -5.62 2.75 41.09
CA LEU A 390 -5.44 2.38 42.49
C LEU A 390 -4.56 3.37 43.24
N ASN A 391 -3.58 3.99 42.58
CA ASN A 391 -2.82 5.09 43.18
C ASN A 391 -3.72 6.30 43.50
N LEU A 392 -4.65 6.65 42.61
CA LEU A 392 -5.66 7.69 42.87
C LEU A 392 -6.58 7.31 44.04
N ALA A 393 -6.91 6.03 44.17
CA ALA A 393 -7.66 5.48 45.30
C ALA A 393 -6.83 5.31 46.60
N GLY A 394 -5.57 5.76 46.63
CA GLY A 394 -4.71 5.73 47.83
C GLY A 394 -4.02 4.39 48.11
N TYR A 395 -3.95 3.50 47.11
CA TYR A 395 -3.18 2.27 47.20
C TYR A 395 -1.75 2.48 46.70
N THR A 396 -0.84 1.67 47.22
CA THR A 396 0.50 1.50 46.69
C THR A 396 0.64 0.13 46.04
N ILE A 397 1.33 0.08 44.92
CA ILE A 397 1.56 -1.17 44.17
C ILE A 397 3.06 -1.46 44.10
N LYS A 398 3.43 -2.68 44.50
CA LYS A 398 4.77 -3.24 44.35
C LYS A 398 4.67 -4.58 43.63
N SER A 399 5.66 -4.93 42.83
CA SER A 399 5.71 -6.23 42.16
C SER A 399 7.11 -6.81 42.25
N ASN A 400 7.19 -8.14 42.34
CA ASN A 400 8.39 -8.92 42.09
C ASN A 400 8.09 -10.03 41.06
N ASP A 401 9.01 -10.97 40.87
CA ASP A 401 8.86 -12.04 39.86
C ASP A 401 7.74 -13.03 40.17
N ARG A 402 7.33 -13.14 41.44
CA ARG A 402 6.36 -14.15 41.90
C ARG A 402 4.99 -13.56 42.22
N SER A 403 4.91 -12.32 42.65
CA SER A 403 3.67 -11.74 43.17
C SER A 403 3.59 -10.22 42.96
N ILE A 404 2.36 -9.75 42.91
CA ILE A 404 1.98 -8.34 42.95
C ILE A 404 1.37 -8.07 44.31
N TYR A 405 1.78 -6.96 44.93
CA TYR A 405 1.33 -6.51 46.24
C TYR A 405 0.62 -5.18 46.06
N ILE A 406 -0.62 -5.11 46.54
CA ILE A 406 -1.45 -3.91 46.46
C ILE A 406 -1.95 -3.61 47.87
N GLU A 407 -1.54 -2.48 48.43
CA GLU A 407 -1.79 -2.17 49.84
C GLU A 407 -2.20 -0.71 50.06
N ASN A 408 -3.14 -0.50 50.98
CA ASN A 408 -3.40 0.79 51.61
C ASN A 408 -3.43 0.62 53.14
N GLY A 409 -3.82 1.66 53.88
CA GLY A 409 -3.84 1.63 55.35
C GLY A 409 -4.70 0.52 55.98
N THR A 410 -5.69 -0.03 55.26
CA THR A 410 -6.67 -0.99 55.81
C THR A 410 -6.74 -2.32 55.05
N ARG A 411 -6.22 -2.37 53.82
CA ARG A 411 -6.36 -3.52 52.90
C ARG A 411 -5.00 -3.88 52.31
N LYS A 412 -4.60 -5.14 52.47
CA LYS A 412 -3.38 -5.70 51.90
C LYS A 412 -3.72 -6.90 51.03
N PHE A 413 -3.36 -6.80 49.75
CA PHE A 413 -3.54 -7.86 48.77
C PHE A 413 -2.19 -8.40 48.30
N ARG A 414 -2.11 -9.72 48.10
CA ARG A 414 -1.04 -10.38 47.36
C ARG A 414 -1.63 -11.27 46.28
N PHE A 415 -1.26 -11.00 45.04
CA PHE A 415 -1.66 -11.76 43.86
C PHE A 415 -0.43 -12.52 43.32
N PRO A 416 -0.33 -13.84 43.51
CA PRO A 416 0.65 -14.68 42.81
C PRO A 416 0.50 -14.55 41.30
N LYS A 417 1.60 -14.50 40.55
CA LYS A 417 1.56 -14.33 39.08
C LYS A 417 1.19 -15.60 38.30
N LYS A 418 1.24 -16.77 38.93
CA LYS A 418 1.09 -18.08 38.26
C LYS A 418 0.07 -19.01 38.92
N GLU A 419 -0.54 -18.59 40.02
CA GLU A 419 -1.45 -19.44 40.81
C GLU A 419 -2.81 -18.74 40.95
N LEU A 420 -3.89 -19.51 40.80
CA LEU A 420 -5.27 -19.00 40.77
C LEU A 420 -5.84 -18.78 42.17
N PHE A 421 -5.22 -17.88 42.93
CA PHE A 421 -5.76 -17.37 44.20
C PHE A 421 -5.24 -15.97 44.47
N TYR A 422 -5.81 -15.29 45.47
CA TYR A 422 -5.20 -14.11 46.08
C TYR A 422 -5.22 -14.22 47.60
N VAL A 423 -4.36 -13.47 48.27
CA VAL A 423 -4.38 -13.30 49.72
C VAL A 423 -4.88 -11.90 50.03
N TYR A 424 -5.90 -11.78 50.87
CA TYR A 424 -6.42 -10.53 51.38
C TYR A 424 -6.37 -10.54 52.91
N ASN A 425 -5.65 -9.58 53.50
CA ASN A 425 -5.43 -9.47 54.95
C ASN A 425 -5.13 -10.84 55.58
N GLU A 426 -4.09 -11.50 55.04
CA GLU A 426 -3.57 -12.81 55.48
C GLU A 426 -4.48 -14.02 55.22
N LYS A 427 -5.68 -13.84 54.66
CA LYS A 427 -6.59 -14.93 54.28
C LYS A 427 -6.52 -15.23 52.79
N LYS A 428 -6.41 -16.51 52.44
CA LYS A 428 -6.38 -17.01 51.05
C LYS A 428 -7.80 -17.14 50.48
N TYR A 429 -7.96 -16.75 49.22
CA TYR A 429 -9.18 -16.87 48.43
C TYR A 429 -8.85 -17.45 47.05
N ASP A 430 -9.37 -18.63 46.73
CA ASP A 430 -9.22 -19.23 45.41
C ASP A 430 -10.10 -18.53 44.38
N VAL A 431 -9.63 -18.43 43.14
CA VAL A 431 -10.33 -17.79 42.02
C VAL A 431 -10.37 -18.72 40.80
N VAL A 432 -11.39 -18.58 39.96
CA VAL A 432 -11.50 -19.35 38.72
C VAL A 432 -10.64 -18.74 37.60
N THR A 433 -10.49 -17.42 37.61
CA THR A 433 -9.69 -16.64 36.66
C THR A 433 -8.80 -15.65 37.40
N MET A 434 -7.64 -15.35 36.81
CA MET A 434 -6.77 -14.31 37.36
C MET A 434 -7.48 -12.95 37.31
N PRO A 435 -7.43 -12.15 38.39
CA PRO A 435 -8.15 -10.88 38.43
C PRO A 435 -7.47 -9.77 37.62
N PHE A 436 -6.27 -10.04 37.12
CA PHE A 436 -5.43 -9.10 36.41
C PHE A 436 -4.80 -9.72 35.17
N GLU A 437 -4.43 -8.85 34.23
CA GLU A 437 -3.61 -9.17 33.07
C GLU A 437 -2.39 -8.24 33.05
N ILE A 438 -1.26 -8.73 32.54
CA ILE A 438 -0.10 -7.89 32.26
C ILE A 438 -0.04 -7.70 30.74
N LEU A 439 -0.29 -6.48 30.29
CA LEU A 439 -0.29 -6.11 28.87
C LEU A 439 0.84 -5.13 28.63
N GLU A 440 1.77 -5.48 27.74
CA GLU A 440 2.95 -4.66 27.42
C GLU A 440 3.77 -4.23 28.67
N GLY A 441 3.77 -5.06 29.71
CA GLY A 441 4.47 -4.80 30.98
C GLY A 441 3.65 -4.03 32.02
N ASP A 442 2.49 -3.48 31.63
CA ASP A 442 1.59 -2.76 32.52
C ASP A 442 0.52 -3.68 33.13
N LEU A 443 0.17 -3.39 34.39
CA LEU A 443 -0.81 -4.15 35.15
C LEU A 443 -2.23 -3.62 34.91
N TYR A 444 -3.10 -4.49 34.41
CA TYR A 444 -4.51 -4.21 34.20
C TYR A 444 -5.39 -5.10 35.05
N PHE A 445 -6.52 -4.58 35.52
CA PHE A 445 -7.54 -5.36 36.21
C PHE A 445 -8.86 -5.31 35.43
N GLU A 446 -9.60 -6.41 35.44
CA GLU A 446 -10.97 -6.41 34.92
C GLU A 446 -11.86 -5.53 35.81
N GLU A 447 -12.79 -4.80 35.20
CA GLU A 447 -13.74 -3.89 35.85
C GLU A 447 -14.38 -4.48 37.12
N SER A 448 -14.82 -5.74 37.04
CA SER A 448 -15.53 -6.42 38.12
C SER A 448 -14.70 -6.53 39.42
N TRP A 449 -13.37 -6.57 39.31
CA TRP A 449 -12.48 -6.65 40.46
C TRP A 449 -12.24 -5.31 41.15
N PHE A 450 -12.38 -4.18 40.45
CA PHE A 450 -12.36 -2.86 41.09
C PHE A 450 -13.49 -2.71 42.09
N LYS A 451 -14.69 -3.14 41.71
CA LYS A 451 -15.85 -3.15 42.61
C LYS A 451 -15.67 -4.12 43.77
N ARG A 452 -15.23 -5.35 43.49
CA ARG A 452 -15.17 -6.43 44.50
C ARG A 452 -14.03 -6.26 45.52
N LEU A 453 -12.84 -5.90 45.08
CA LEU A 453 -11.63 -5.90 45.93
C LEU A 453 -11.31 -4.51 46.45
N PHE A 454 -11.46 -3.49 45.60
CA PHE A 454 -11.00 -2.13 45.87
C PHE A 454 -12.14 -1.17 46.21
N LEU A 455 -13.39 -1.64 46.21
CA LEU A 455 -14.59 -0.86 46.52
C LEU A 455 -14.70 0.42 45.70
N LEU A 456 -14.43 0.32 44.39
CA LEU A 456 -14.69 1.41 43.45
C LEU A 456 -15.98 1.14 42.69
N SER A 457 -16.81 2.18 42.55
CA SER A 457 -17.92 2.18 41.58
C SER A 457 -17.43 2.75 40.27
N ILE A 458 -17.93 2.20 39.17
CA ILE A 458 -17.60 2.61 37.81
C ILE A 458 -18.92 2.82 37.10
N GLU A 459 -19.18 4.06 36.71
CA GLU A 459 -20.37 4.45 35.97
C GLU A 459 -19.96 4.91 34.57
N LYS A 460 -20.67 4.43 33.55
CA LYS A 460 -20.35 4.70 32.15
C LYS A 460 -21.49 5.50 31.54
N THR A 461 -21.17 6.65 30.98
CA THR A 461 -22.08 7.42 30.14
C THR A 461 -21.67 7.29 28.66
N ALA A 462 -22.35 8.02 27.79
CA ALA A 462 -21.98 8.10 26.38
C ALA A 462 -20.56 8.67 26.18
N ASN A 463 -20.13 9.61 27.03
CA ASN A 463 -18.90 10.37 26.82
C ASN A 463 -17.85 10.18 27.93
N THR A 464 -18.27 9.69 29.10
CA THR A 464 -17.41 9.59 30.28
C THR A 464 -17.45 8.22 30.93
N ILE A 465 -16.36 7.89 31.62
CA ILE A 465 -16.25 6.78 32.55
C ILE A 465 -15.88 7.38 33.90
N ASP A 466 -16.83 7.37 34.82
CA ASP A 466 -16.72 7.99 36.13
C ASP A 466 -16.38 6.91 37.17
N ILE A 467 -15.22 7.05 37.80
CA ILE A 467 -14.72 6.14 38.83
C ILE A 467 -14.78 6.85 40.18
N VAL A 468 -15.48 6.26 41.14
CA VAL A 468 -15.66 6.84 42.47
C VAL A 468 -15.42 5.80 43.57
N ARG A 469 -14.91 6.23 44.72
CA ARG A 469 -14.83 5.35 45.89
C ARG A 469 -16.23 5.10 46.43
N MET A 470 -16.59 3.85 46.70
CA MET A 470 -17.92 3.53 47.25
C MET A 470 -18.17 4.17 48.62
N SER A 471 -17.12 4.48 49.39
CA SER A 471 -17.25 5.23 50.63
C SER A 471 -17.77 6.66 50.42
N ALA A 472 -17.38 7.30 49.31
CA ALA A 472 -17.82 8.66 48.98
C ALA A 472 -19.31 8.70 48.58
N LEU A 473 -19.82 7.64 47.97
CA LEU A 473 -21.23 7.51 47.60
C LEU A 473 -22.18 7.39 48.81
N ILE A 474 -21.70 6.92 49.95
CA ILE A 474 -22.51 6.80 51.17
C ILE A 474 -22.63 8.17 51.87
N GLU A 475 -21.59 9.01 51.82
CA GLU A 475 -21.60 10.35 52.40
C GLU A 475 -22.46 11.36 51.62
N GLU A 476 -22.75 11.12 50.34
CA GLU A 476 -23.67 11.94 49.53
C GLU A 476 -25.14 11.57 49.71
N VAL A 477 -25.47 10.35 50.15
CA VAL A 477 -26.86 9.93 50.41
C VAL A 477 -27.33 10.39 51.81
N ASP A 478 -26.38 10.63 52.72
CA ASP A 478 -26.63 11.16 54.07
C ASP A 478 -26.58 12.72 54.14
N LYS A 479 -26.43 13.39 53.00
CA LYS A 479 -26.57 14.86 52.85
C LYS A 479 -27.82 15.18 52.03
#